data_AF-A0A060CRF2-F1
#
_entry.id   AF-A0A060CRF2-F1
#
_cell.length_a   1.000
_cell.length_b   1.000
_cell.length_c   1.000
_cell.angle_alpha   90.00
_cell.angle_beta   90.00
_cell.angle_gamma   90.00
#
_symmetry.space_group_name_H-M   'P 1'
#
loop_
_entity.id
_entity.type
_entity.pdbx_description
1 polymer ?
#
loop_
_entity_poly.entity_id
_entity_poly.type
_entity_poly.pdbx_seq_one_letter_code
_entity_poly.pdbx_strand_id
1 'polypeptide(L)'
;HNLVCFAIRNIRGICQSPPAPYGALPAARQVAWQETDMYCIIHFSVGTFGDKEWSYGDNPPSDFNPSSFNAEQIVGAAKAGGFKGVVIVAKHHDGFCLWPTKTTSYNISNSPWKGGKGDVIKEYQLACDKLGMKLGLYCSPWDKRNSALYAKPEYVTDIYRKQLEEL
;
A
#
# COMPACT_ATOMS: atom_id res chain seq x y z
N HIS A 1 -2.83 -74.45 -7.26
CA HIS A 1 -2.06 -73.70 -8.27
C HIS A 1 -1.93 -72.27 -7.77
N ASN A 2 -0.71 -71.76 -7.76
CA ASN A 2 -0.17 -70.76 -6.82
C ASN A 2 -0.71 -69.33 -6.99
N LEU A 3 -0.96 -68.66 -5.85
CA LEU A 3 -0.98 -67.20 -5.74
C LEU A 3 0.42 -66.65 -6.00
N VAL A 4 0.54 -65.66 -6.89
CA VAL A 4 1.77 -64.90 -7.12
C VAL A 4 1.65 -63.56 -6.40
N CYS A 5 2.40 -63.40 -5.31
CA CYS A 5 2.62 -62.12 -4.65
C CYS A 5 3.60 -61.27 -5.47
N PHE A 6 3.18 -60.10 -5.95
CA PHE A 6 4.09 -59.10 -6.49
C PHE A 6 4.71 -58.31 -5.34
N ALA A 7 6.02 -58.50 -5.12
CA ALA A 7 6.81 -57.64 -4.24
C ALA A 7 7.14 -56.34 -4.98
N ILE A 8 6.57 -55.21 -4.54
CA ILE A 8 6.97 -53.89 -5.04
C ILE A 8 8.34 -53.55 -4.45
N ARG A 9 9.37 -53.63 -5.28
CA ARG A 9 10.73 -53.24 -4.93
C ARG A 9 10.77 -51.71 -4.87
N ASN A 10 11.07 -51.13 -3.70
CA ASN A 10 11.34 -49.70 -3.55
C ASN A 10 12.54 -49.31 -4.43
N ILE A 11 12.26 -48.78 -5.62
CA ILE A 11 13.28 -48.13 -6.45
C ILE A 11 13.61 -46.83 -5.72
N ARG A 12 14.75 -46.79 -5.03
CA ARG A 12 15.37 -45.52 -4.62
C ARG A 12 15.81 -44.81 -5.89
N GLY A 13 14.94 -43.94 -6.41
CA GLY A 13 15.31 -43.03 -7.48
C GLY A 13 16.54 -42.24 -7.03
N ILE A 14 17.59 -42.25 -7.84
CA ILE A 14 18.74 -41.36 -7.66
C ILE A 14 18.22 -39.97 -8.00
N CYS A 15 17.73 -39.25 -6.99
CA CYS A 15 17.37 -37.85 -7.14
C CYS A 15 18.68 -37.08 -7.34
N GLN A 16 18.91 -36.59 -8.56
CA GLN A 16 19.97 -35.63 -8.83
C GLN A 16 19.77 -34.44 -7.88
N SER A 17 20.81 -34.07 -7.14
CA SER A 17 20.76 -32.87 -6.30
C SER A 17 20.53 -31.66 -7.21
N PRO A 18 19.61 -30.75 -6.85
CA PRO A 18 19.38 -29.55 -7.65
C PRO A 18 20.69 -28.77 -7.83
N PRO A 19 20.90 -28.14 -8.99
CA PRO A 19 22.11 -27.37 -9.24
C PRO A 19 22.27 -26.25 -8.21
N ALA A 20 23.52 -25.94 -7.89
CA ALA A 20 23.80 -24.82 -6.99
C ALA A 20 23.22 -23.52 -7.56
N PRO A 21 22.63 -22.67 -6.72
CA PRO A 21 22.09 -21.39 -7.16
C PRO A 21 23.19 -20.49 -7.74
N TYR A 22 22.85 -19.74 -8.79
CA TYR A 22 23.76 -18.81 -9.47
C TYR A 22 23.32 -17.36 -9.27
N GLY A 23 24.23 -16.51 -8.80
CA GLY A 23 23.98 -15.08 -8.59
C GLY A 23 23.19 -14.76 -7.32
N ALA A 24 22.53 -13.60 -7.30
CA ALA A 24 21.74 -13.14 -6.16
C ALA A 24 20.40 -13.88 -6.10
N LEU A 25 20.10 -14.47 -4.94
CA LEU A 25 18.81 -15.11 -4.69
C LEU A 25 17.80 -14.10 -4.12
N PRO A 26 16.51 -14.20 -4.48
CA PRO A 26 15.49 -13.37 -3.87
C PRO A 26 15.31 -13.75 -2.39
N ALA A 27 15.18 -12.73 -1.54
CA ALA A 27 14.72 -12.93 -0.18
C ALA A 27 13.26 -13.42 -0.19
N ALA A 28 12.84 -14.10 0.89
CA ALA A 28 11.46 -14.61 1.01
C ALA A 28 10.38 -13.54 0.76
N ARG A 29 10.63 -12.29 1.19
CA ARG A 29 9.72 -11.16 0.92
C ARG A 29 9.60 -10.78 -0.56
N GLN A 30 10.67 -10.95 -1.34
CA GLN A 30 10.67 -10.68 -2.78
C GLN A 30 9.92 -11.77 -3.53
N VAL A 31 10.05 -13.04 -3.10
CA VAL A 31 9.24 -14.14 -3.62
C VAL A 31 7.77 -13.92 -3.30
N ALA A 32 7.42 -13.60 -2.06
CA ALA A 32 6.04 -13.33 -1.66
C ALA A 32 5.42 -12.11 -2.37
N TRP A 33 6.23 -11.10 -2.71
CA TRP A 33 5.82 -9.99 -3.57
C TRP A 33 5.60 -10.47 -5.00
N GLN A 34 6.53 -11.22 -5.58
CA GLN A 34 6.44 -11.76 -6.94
C GLN A 34 5.18 -12.61 -7.11
N GLU A 35 4.84 -13.47 -6.14
CA GLU A 35 3.64 -14.32 -6.12
C GLU A 35 2.32 -13.53 -5.98
N THR A 36 2.40 -12.23 -5.67
CA THR A 36 1.22 -11.34 -5.71
C THR A 36 0.75 -11.12 -7.15
N ASP A 37 1.65 -11.27 -8.13
CA ASP A 37 1.43 -11.02 -9.56
C ASP A 37 0.95 -9.59 -9.85
N MET A 38 -0.35 -9.34 -9.75
CA MET A 38 -0.98 -8.06 -10.08
C MET A 38 -1.60 -7.40 -8.85
N TYR A 39 -1.33 -6.11 -8.69
CA TYR A 39 -1.94 -5.24 -7.68
C TYR A 39 -2.22 -3.85 -8.27
N CYS A 40 -3.16 -3.12 -7.70
CA CYS A 40 -3.49 -1.76 -8.14
C CYS A 40 -2.72 -0.71 -7.34
N ILE A 41 -2.46 0.45 -7.96
CA ILE A 41 -2.14 1.67 -7.22
C ILE A 41 -3.34 2.61 -7.27
N ILE A 42 -3.68 3.22 -6.14
CA ILE A 42 -4.82 4.12 -6.01
C ILE A 42 -4.27 5.50 -5.67
N HIS A 43 -4.32 6.40 -6.66
CA HIS A 43 -4.02 7.81 -6.49
C HIS A 43 -5.30 8.54 -6.10
N PHE A 44 -5.33 9.03 -4.86
CA PHE A 44 -6.40 9.84 -4.33
C PHE A 44 -5.77 10.85 -3.39
N SER A 45 -6.02 12.14 -3.59
CA SER A 45 -5.48 13.22 -2.74
C SER A 45 -6.42 14.42 -2.84
N VAL A 46 -6.12 15.49 -2.09
CA VAL A 46 -6.75 16.80 -2.31
C VAL A 46 -6.56 17.28 -3.77
N GLY A 47 -5.47 16.89 -4.42
CA GLY A 47 -5.22 17.17 -5.84
C GLY A 47 -6.30 16.61 -6.79
N THR A 48 -6.99 15.53 -6.43
CA THR A 48 -8.13 14.98 -7.19
C THR A 48 -9.26 16.00 -7.33
N PHE A 49 -9.48 16.85 -6.33
CA PHE A 49 -10.52 17.89 -6.37
C PHE A 49 -10.06 19.16 -7.10
N GLY A 50 -8.75 19.34 -7.26
CA GLY A 50 -8.15 20.47 -7.97
C GLY A 50 -7.90 20.22 -9.46
N ASP A 51 -8.27 19.05 -9.99
CA ASP A 51 -7.96 18.59 -11.36
C ASP A 51 -6.46 18.75 -11.71
N LYS A 52 -5.60 18.39 -10.75
CA LYS A 52 -4.14 18.52 -10.87
C LYS A 52 -3.48 17.18 -10.62
N GLU A 53 -2.70 16.74 -11.61
CA GLU A 53 -1.82 15.58 -11.47
C GLU A 53 -0.80 15.83 -10.35
N TRP A 54 -0.12 16.98 -10.39
CA TRP A 54 0.81 17.42 -9.36
C TRP A 54 0.33 18.72 -8.74
N SER A 55 -0.31 18.62 -7.58
CA SER A 55 -0.60 19.79 -6.74
C SER A 55 0.69 20.30 -6.08
N TYR A 56 0.79 21.61 -5.90
CA TYR A 56 1.98 22.27 -5.34
C TYR A 56 1.83 22.55 -3.83
N GLY A 57 0.87 21.89 -3.17
CA GLY A 57 0.46 22.22 -1.80
C GLY A 57 -0.40 23.49 -1.73
N ASP A 58 -1.00 23.88 -2.86
CA ASP A 58 -1.82 25.09 -3.01
C ASP A 58 -3.32 24.85 -2.77
N ASN A 59 -3.74 23.59 -2.74
CA ASN A 59 -5.12 23.24 -2.38
C ASN A 59 -5.31 23.28 -0.86
N PRO A 60 -6.28 24.04 -0.33
CA PRO A 60 -6.56 24.00 1.10
C PRO A 60 -7.14 22.63 1.50
N PRO A 61 -6.88 22.14 2.73
CA PRO A 61 -7.48 20.90 3.24
C PRO A 61 -9.01 20.85 3.14
N SER A 62 -9.66 22.02 3.14
CA SER A 62 -11.10 22.16 3.00
C SER A 62 -11.66 21.64 1.68
N ASP A 63 -10.85 21.60 0.62
CA ASP A 63 -11.26 21.08 -0.70
C ASP A 63 -11.47 19.57 -0.67
N PHE A 64 -10.85 18.87 0.28
CA PHE A 64 -11.00 17.43 0.43
C PHE A 64 -12.37 17.12 1.06
N ASN A 65 -13.37 16.83 0.22
CA ASN A 65 -14.71 16.46 0.70
C ASN A 65 -15.43 15.49 -0.26
N PRO A 66 -15.00 14.23 -0.34
CA PRO A 66 -15.69 13.26 -1.17
C PRO A 66 -17.08 12.97 -0.63
N SER A 67 -18.10 13.11 -1.49
CA SER A 67 -19.52 12.97 -1.13
C SER A 67 -19.97 11.54 -0.87
N SER A 68 -19.36 10.56 -1.54
CA SER A 68 -19.76 9.14 -1.48
C SER A 68 -18.55 8.20 -1.50
N PHE A 69 -17.48 8.58 -0.81
CA PHE A 69 -16.30 7.73 -0.68
C PHE A 69 -16.65 6.39 -0.02
N ASN A 70 -16.24 5.29 -0.65
CA ASN A 70 -16.40 3.95 -0.13
C ASN A 70 -15.18 3.09 -0.49
N ALA A 71 -14.30 2.84 0.49
CA ALA A 71 -13.13 2.01 0.31
C ALA A 71 -13.47 0.55 -0.07
N GLU A 72 -14.55 -0.01 0.47
CA GLU A 72 -14.99 -1.38 0.14
C GLU A 72 -15.39 -1.50 -1.34
N GLN A 73 -16.04 -0.48 -1.90
CA GLN A 73 -16.40 -0.47 -3.31
C GLN A 73 -15.14 -0.50 -4.19
N ILE A 74 -14.14 0.32 -3.86
CA ILE A 74 -12.90 0.44 -4.64
C ILE A 74 -12.07 -0.85 -4.55
N VAL A 75 -11.87 -1.37 -3.33
CA VAL A 75 -11.14 -2.64 -3.12
C VAL A 75 -11.91 -3.80 -3.72
N GLY A 76 -13.25 -3.79 -3.64
CA GLY A 76 -14.12 -4.78 -4.27
C GLY A 76 -13.99 -4.79 -5.80
N ALA A 77 -13.91 -3.61 -6.42
CA ALA A 77 -13.66 -3.49 -7.86
C ALA A 77 -12.27 -4.01 -8.24
N ALA A 78 -11.23 -3.70 -7.47
CA ALA A 78 -9.89 -4.25 -7.69
C ALA A 78 -9.89 -5.79 -7.56
N LYS A 79 -10.55 -6.34 -6.54
CA LYS A 79 -10.68 -7.79 -6.38
C LYS A 79 -11.43 -8.43 -7.55
N ALA A 80 -12.52 -7.82 -8.01
CA ALA A 80 -13.28 -8.29 -9.17
C ALA A 80 -12.45 -8.24 -10.47
N GLY A 81 -11.50 -7.30 -10.57
CA GLY A 81 -10.52 -7.22 -11.65
C GLY A 81 -9.39 -8.27 -11.58
N GLY A 82 -9.38 -9.16 -10.59
CA GLY A 82 -8.36 -10.21 -10.44
C GLY A 82 -7.08 -9.75 -9.76
N PHE A 83 -7.03 -8.54 -9.22
CA PHE A 83 -5.89 -8.06 -8.45
C PHE A 83 -5.82 -8.72 -7.07
N LYS A 84 -4.61 -8.96 -6.55
CA LYS A 84 -4.38 -9.58 -5.24
C LYS A 84 -4.06 -8.56 -4.13
N GLY A 85 -3.98 -7.28 -4.47
CA GLY A 85 -3.70 -6.22 -3.52
C GLY A 85 -3.88 -4.82 -4.09
N VAL A 86 -3.79 -3.83 -3.20
CA VAL A 86 -3.87 -2.41 -3.52
C VAL A 86 -2.76 -1.64 -2.79
N VAL A 87 -2.21 -0.63 -3.45
CA VAL A 87 -1.26 0.33 -2.89
C VAL A 87 -1.91 1.69 -2.84
N ILE A 88 -2.12 2.24 -1.64
CA ILE A 88 -2.79 3.52 -1.44
C ILE A 88 -1.77 4.63 -1.30
N VAL A 89 -1.95 5.71 -2.06
CA VAL A 89 -1.17 6.94 -1.89
C VAL A 89 -1.64 7.66 -0.63
N ALA A 90 -1.02 7.35 0.51
CA ALA A 90 -1.34 7.96 1.80
C ALA A 90 -0.92 9.43 1.88
N LYS A 91 0.23 9.74 1.25
CA LYS A 91 0.73 11.10 1.06
C LYS A 91 1.37 11.22 -0.32
N HIS A 92 0.88 12.16 -1.12
CA HIS A 92 1.45 12.47 -2.43
C HIS A 92 2.50 13.59 -2.34
N HIS A 93 3.05 14.05 -3.47
CA HIS A 93 4.07 15.11 -3.51
C HIS A 93 3.57 16.46 -3.00
N ASP A 94 2.25 16.67 -3.05
CA ASP A 94 1.58 17.83 -2.49
C ASP A 94 1.60 17.86 -0.96
N GLY A 95 1.98 16.77 -0.28
CA GLY A 95 2.16 16.70 1.17
C GLY A 95 0.88 16.49 1.99
N PHE A 96 -0.30 16.41 1.38
CA PHE A 96 -1.56 16.18 2.10
C PHE A 96 -1.63 14.75 2.63
N CYS A 97 -1.80 14.60 3.94
CA CYS A 97 -1.90 13.28 4.57
C CYS A 97 -3.36 12.84 4.67
N LEU A 98 -3.68 11.66 4.13
CA LEU A 98 -5.03 11.08 4.14
C LEU A 98 -5.44 10.41 5.46
N TRP A 99 -4.60 10.50 6.48
CA TRP A 99 -4.83 9.99 7.83
C TRP A 99 -4.60 11.12 8.85
N PRO A 100 -5.17 11.02 10.06
CA PRO A 100 -5.05 12.04 11.09
C PRO A 100 -3.66 12.03 11.77
N THR A 101 -2.61 12.36 10.99
CA THR A 101 -1.22 12.42 11.49
C THR A 101 -1.02 13.51 12.54
N LYS A 102 -0.09 13.28 13.47
CA LYS A 102 0.34 14.28 14.47
C LYS A 102 1.48 15.16 13.96
N THR A 103 2.06 14.84 12.81
CA THR A 103 3.31 15.45 12.32
C THR A 103 3.12 16.77 11.57
N THR A 104 1.94 16.99 10.99
CA THR A 104 1.60 18.21 10.22
C THR A 104 0.13 18.53 10.38
N SER A 105 -0.23 19.81 10.29
CA SER A 105 -1.63 20.25 10.17
C SER A 105 -2.20 20.06 8.76
N TYR A 106 -1.36 19.83 7.75
CA TYR A 106 -1.83 19.60 6.38
C TYR A 106 -2.27 18.14 6.17
N ASN A 107 -3.37 17.79 6.81
CA ASN A 107 -3.94 16.44 6.83
C ASN A 107 -5.46 16.47 6.84
N ILE A 108 -6.05 15.28 6.71
CA ILE A 108 -7.48 15.04 6.61
C ILE A 108 -8.32 15.55 7.78
N SER A 109 -7.76 15.69 8.98
CA SER A 109 -8.46 16.22 10.16
C SER A 109 -8.88 17.67 10.00
N ASN A 110 -8.20 18.42 9.12
CA ASN A 110 -8.54 19.80 8.78
C ASN A 110 -9.44 19.92 7.54
N SER A 111 -9.99 18.79 7.07
CA SER A 111 -10.99 18.76 6.01
C SER A 111 -12.41 18.63 6.59
N PRO A 112 -13.46 19.08 5.88
CA PRO A 112 -14.84 18.88 6.31
C PRO A 112 -15.29 17.42 6.20
N TRP A 113 -14.52 16.57 5.51
CA TRP A 113 -14.87 15.17 5.31
C TRP A 113 -15.05 14.44 6.64
N LYS A 114 -16.22 13.81 6.80
CA LYS A 114 -16.65 13.15 8.06
C LYS A 114 -16.46 14.03 9.31
N GLY A 115 -16.59 15.35 9.17
CA GLY A 115 -16.42 16.32 10.25
C GLY A 115 -14.99 16.37 10.81
N GLY A 116 -13.98 16.15 9.98
CA GLY A 116 -12.57 16.18 10.37
C GLY A 116 -12.12 14.97 11.19
N LYS A 117 -12.91 13.90 11.21
CA LYS A 117 -12.61 12.65 11.95
C LYS A 117 -12.39 11.45 11.03
N GLY A 118 -12.35 11.69 9.73
CA GLY A 118 -12.17 10.64 8.74
C GLY A 118 -10.72 10.14 8.71
N ASP A 119 -10.57 8.86 8.36
CA ASP A 119 -9.28 8.24 8.11
C ASP A 119 -9.42 7.31 6.90
N VAL A 120 -8.91 7.76 5.76
CA VAL A 120 -9.02 7.00 4.51
C VAL A 120 -8.17 5.74 4.57
N ILE A 121 -7.00 5.79 5.22
CA ILE A 121 -6.10 4.64 5.34
C ILE A 121 -6.75 3.55 6.19
N LYS A 122 -7.39 3.93 7.29
CA LYS A 122 -8.15 2.98 8.12
C LYS A 122 -9.30 2.34 7.36
N GLU A 123 -10.04 3.11 6.56
CA GLU A 123 -11.14 2.55 5.75
C GLU A 123 -10.64 1.56 4.69
N TYR A 124 -9.51 1.84 4.04
CA TYR A 124 -8.87 0.89 3.13
C TYR A 124 -8.35 -0.35 3.83
N GLN A 125 -7.76 -0.21 5.04
CA GLN A 125 -7.32 -1.35 5.85
C GLN A 125 -8.50 -2.28 6.16
N LEU A 126 -9.60 -1.74 6.69
CA LEU A 126 -10.80 -2.51 7.00
C LEU A 126 -11.39 -3.20 5.76
N ALA A 127 -11.42 -2.49 4.62
CA ALA A 127 -11.89 -3.07 3.36
C ALA A 127 -10.99 -4.21 2.85
N CYS A 128 -9.66 -4.04 2.94
CA CYS A 128 -8.70 -5.06 2.54
C CYS A 128 -8.78 -6.30 3.45
N ASP A 129 -8.87 -6.11 4.77
CA ASP A 129 -9.02 -7.19 5.74
C ASP A 129 -10.31 -7.98 5.49
N LYS A 130 -11.43 -7.28 5.26
CA LYS A 130 -12.73 -7.91 4.95
C LYS A 130 -12.73 -8.69 3.63
N LEU A 131 -12.03 -8.18 2.62
CA LEU A 131 -12.01 -8.75 1.27
C LEU A 131 -10.82 -9.71 1.05
N GLY A 132 -9.92 -9.87 2.02
CA GLY A 132 -8.73 -10.72 1.91
C GLY A 132 -7.72 -10.22 0.87
N MET A 133 -7.56 -8.90 0.74
CA MET A 133 -6.66 -8.24 -0.20
C MET A 133 -5.39 -7.76 0.51
N LYS A 134 -4.23 -7.83 -0.15
CA LYS A 134 -2.99 -7.23 0.39
C LYS A 134 -3.08 -5.70 0.34
N LEU A 135 -2.63 -5.03 1.41
CA LEU A 135 -2.53 -3.57 1.47
C LEU A 135 -1.06 -3.13 1.45
N GLY A 136 -0.75 -2.18 0.58
CA GLY A 136 0.48 -1.41 0.59
C GLY A 136 0.20 0.08 0.72
N LEU A 137 1.18 0.84 1.19
CA LEU A 137 1.06 2.28 1.37
C LEU A 137 2.21 2.98 0.64
N TYR A 138 1.87 4.07 -0.03
CA TYR A 138 2.82 4.99 -0.62
C TYR A 138 2.82 6.29 0.18
N CYS A 139 3.99 6.67 0.68
CA CYS A 139 4.22 7.94 1.36
C CYS A 139 5.37 8.67 0.66
N SER A 140 5.04 9.73 -0.06
CA SER A 140 6.01 10.51 -0.83
C SER A 140 7.12 11.06 0.09
N PRO A 141 8.40 10.76 -0.21
CA PRO A 141 9.53 11.42 0.44
C PRO A 141 9.60 12.90 0.08
N TRP A 142 9.14 13.27 -1.13
CA TRP A 142 9.06 14.66 -1.56
C TRP A 142 7.80 15.31 -1.00
N ASP A 143 7.98 16.36 -0.21
CA ASP A 143 6.91 17.07 0.47
C ASP A 143 7.03 18.55 0.13
N LYS A 144 6.33 18.93 -0.93
CA LYS A 144 6.49 20.23 -1.54
C LYS A 144 5.74 21.28 -0.70
N ARG A 145 6.47 22.27 -0.20
CA ARG A 145 5.97 23.48 0.50
C ARG A 145 5.28 23.28 1.85
N ASN A 146 5.00 22.07 2.32
CA ASN A 146 4.28 21.87 3.60
C ASN A 146 5.16 21.59 4.82
N SER A 147 6.47 21.51 4.65
CA SER A 147 7.39 21.50 5.78
C SER A 147 8.52 22.48 5.55
N ALA A 148 8.70 23.41 6.50
CA ALA A 148 9.88 24.27 6.57
C ALA A 148 11.19 23.50 6.81
N LEU A 149 11.07 22.21 7.19
CA LEU A 149 12.19 21.30 7.36
C LEU A 149 12.52 20.53 6.08
N TYR A 150 11.66 20.56 5.05
CA TYR A 150 11.89 19.82 3.82
C TYR A 150 13.27 20.18 3.22
N ALA A 151 13.99 19.16 2.73
CA ALA A 151 15.40 19.20 2.33
C ALA A 151 16.45 19.35 3.47
N LYS A 152 16.04 19.28 4.74
CA LYS A 152 16.94 19.18 5.89
C LYS A 152 16.88 17.79 6.52
N PRO A 153 17.95 17.31 7.19
CA PRO A 153 17.96 16.00 7.84
C PRO A 153 16.83 15.80 8.86
N GLU A 154 16.41 16.87 9.54
CA GLU A 154 15.34 16.87 10.54
C GLU A 154 13.98 16.50 9.93
N TYR A 155 13.76 16.78 8.64
CA TYR A 155 12.56 16.31 7.96
C TYR A 155 12.47 14.78 7.95
N VAL A 156 13.60 14.11 7.72
CA VAL A 156 13.64 12.65 7.68
C VAL A 156 13.40 12.08 9.09
N THR A 157 14.06 12.64 10.11
CA THR A 157 13.97 12.11 11.48
C THR A 157 12.67 12.45 12.18
N ASP A 158 12.20 13.69 12.04
CA ASP A 158 11.16 14.23 12.91
C ASP A 158 9.77 14.21 12.28
N ILE A 159 9.70 14.08 10.95
CA ILE A 159 8.46 14.06 10.18
C ILE A 159 8.32 12.73 9.44
N TYR A 160 9.18 12.47 8.45
CA TYR A 160 8.98 11.35 7.52
C TYR A 160 9.00 9.99 8.21
N ARG A 161 9.98 9.72 9.08
CA ARG A 161 10.01 8.46 9.85
C ARG A 161 8.82 8.31 10.79
N LYS A 162 8.40 9.39 11.47
CA LYS A 162 7.21 9.33 12.34
C LYS A 162 5.93 9.08 11.55
N GLN A 163 5.80 9.65 10.35
CA GLN A 163 4.71 9.34 9.43
C GLN A 163 4.72 7.85 9.03
N LEU A 164 5.90 7.28 8.77
CA LEU A 164 6.03 5.84 8.47
C LEU A 164 5.77 4.93 9.68
N GLU A 165 5.98 5.41 10.91
CA GLU A 165 5.65 4.67 12.14
C GLU A 165 4.14 4.71 12.46
N GLU A 166 3.43 5.76 12.02
CA GLU A 166 1.97 5.89 12.17
C GLU A 166 1.18 5.01 11.19
N LEU A 167 1.75 4.76 10.00
CA LEU A 167 1.15 4.01 8.89
C LEU A 167 1.38 2.49 9.02
#